data_AF-A0AA85BNF9-F1
#
_entry.id   AF-A0AA85BNF9-F1
#
_cell.length_a   1.000
_cell.length_b   1.000
_cell.length_c   1.000
_cell.angle_alpha   90.00
_cell.angle_beta   90.00
_cell.angle_gamma   90.00
#
_symmetry.space_group_name_H-M   'P 1'
#
loop_
_entity.id
_entity.type
_entity.pdbx_description
1 polymer ?
#
loop_
_entity_poly.entity_id
_entity_poly.type
_entity_poly.pdbx_seq_one_letter_code
_entity_poly.pdbx_strand_id
1 'polypeptide(L)'
;MNRTNVGQIAGLRYGFYSPDEIRRLSVRKVTNDLAFDKFTGRGVDGGLHDVNFGVIGYSETCAHCGMDFTDCPGHCGHIEFSKPVFNPFMFDVLYKIVKSFCFGCFRLYSAEYLASALYLLGAPVSKLPGKMKALEIKELEGLSGDDLRQLAIRNLATRPRAPCKLCGSGSWGLRHISKQQLVLHPISIAGGNRSKARMKEELEEDCSDLLEGCK
;
A
#
# COMPACT_ATOMS: atom_id res chain seq x y z
N MET A 1 40.99 -17.08 5.52
CA MET A 1 40.76 -17.29 4.07
C MET A 1 39.74 -16.25 3.59
N ASN A 2 40.18 -15.04 3.22
CA ASN A 2 39.29 -14.01 2.69
C ASN A 2 39.33 -14.05 1.17
N ARG A 3 38.27 -14.60 0.56
CA ARG A 3 37.98 -14.42 -0.87
C ARG A 3 36.85 -13.40 -0.99
N THR A 4 37.15 -12.12 -0.86
CA THR A 4 36.22 -11.06 -1.27
C THR A 4 36.27 -10.98 -2.79
N ASN A 5 35.31 -11.63 -3.46
CA ASN A 5 35.04 -11.40 -4.87
C ASN A 5 34.59 -9.96 -5.04
N VAL A 6 35.45 -9.10 -5.56
CA VAL A 6 35.12 -7.72 -5.88
C VAL A 6 34.21 -7.74 -7.12
N GLY A 7 32.94 -7.41 -6.92
CA GLY A 7 31.94 -7.31 -8.00
C GLY A 7 31.65 -5.84 -8.36
N GLN A 8 31.39 -5.57 -9.63
CA GLN A 8 30.84 -4.28 -10.07
C GLN A 8 29.31 -4.35 -10.14
N ILE A 9 28.65 -3.29 -9.68
CA ILE A 9 27.18 -3.18 -9.75
C ILE A 9 26.78 -2.95 -11.21
N ALA A 10 26.06 -3.90 -11.81
CA ALA A 10 25.64 -3.82 -13.22
C ALA A 10 24.37 -2.97 -13.44
N GLY A 11 23.56 -2.76 -12.40
CA GLY A 11 22.32 -1.99 -12.49
C GLY A 11 21.58 -1.90 -11.16
N LEU A 12 20.56 -1.04 -11.12
CA LEU A 12 19.75 -0.78 -9.94
C LEU A 12 18.26 -0.91 -10.29
N ARG A 13 17.49 -1.52 -9.38
CA ARG A 13 16.04 -1.67 -9.51
C ARG A 13 15.36 -1.17 -8.23
N TYR A 14 14.28 -0.44 -8.41
CA TYR A 14 13.43 0.03 -7.31
C TYR A 14 12.17 -0.84 -7.21
N GLY A 15 11.69 -1.03 -5.99
CA GLY A 15 10.49 -1.80 -5.69
C GLY A 15 10.12 -1.69 -4.23
N PHE A 16 8.98 -2.25 -3.87
CA PHE A 16 8.55 -2.39 -2.48
C PHE A 16 8.87 -3.79 -1.99
N TYR A 17 9.24 -3.92 -0.73
CA TYR A 17 9.30 -5.22 -0.08
C TYR A 17 7.90 -5.75 0.18
N SER A 18 7.69 -7.02 -0.16
CA SER A 18 6.57 -7.80 0.35
C SER A 18 6.76 -8.12 1.84
N PRO A 19 5.66 -8.40 2.58
CA PRO A 19 5.76 -8.79 3.99
C PRO A 19 6.72 -9.98 4.22
N ASP A 20 6.71 -10.96 3.32
CA ASP A 20 7.58 -12.13 3.45
C ASP A 20 9.05 -11.83 3.15
N GLU A 21 9.34 -10.89 2.24
CA GLU A 21 10.71 -10.41 2.04
C GLU A 21 11.23 -9.68 3.27
N ILE A 22 10.40 -8.83 3.89
CA ILE A 22 10.77 -8.13 5.14
C ILE A 22 11.09 -9.16 6.22
N ARG A 23 10.24 -10.18 6.42
CA ARG A 23 10.47 -11.22 7.42
C ARG A 23 11.73 -12.04 7.13
N ARG A 24 12.04 -12.33 5.86
CA ARG A 24 13.26 -13.05 5.46
C ARG A 24 14.53 -12.23 5.64
N LEU A 25 14.48 -10.93 5.36
CA LEU A 25 15.59 -10.00 5.57
C LEU A 25 15.79 -9.66 7.04
N SER A 26 14.74 -9.84 7.85
CA SER A 26 14.77 -9.46 9.23
C SER A 26 15.48 -10.50 10.10
N VAL A 27 16.43 -10.04 10.91
CA VAL A 27 17.12 -10.89 11.88
C VAL A 27 16.29 -11.14 13.13
N ARG A 28 15.37 -10.23 13.46
CA ARG A 28 14.53 -10.30 14.65
C ARG A 28 13.28 -9.43 14.55
N LYS A 29 12.19 -9.92 15.15
CA LYS A 29 10.97 -9.15 15.38
C LYS A 29 11.10 -8.30 16.64
N VAL A 30 10.74 -7.02 16.56
CA VAL A 30 10.60 -6.15 17.74
C VAL A 30 9.29 -6.50 18.45
N THR A 31 9.38 -6.86 19.72
CA THR A 31 8.26 -7.28 20.58
C THR A 31 8.19 -6.49 21.88
N ASN A 32 9.24 -5.76 22.22
CA ASN A 32 9.34 -4.96 23.44
C ASN A 32 9.36 -3.48 23.05
N ASP A 33 8.58 -2.66 23.74
CA ASP A 33 8.52 -1.22 23.56
C ASP A 33 9.62 -0.48 24.33
N LEU A 34 10.25 -1.14 25.30
CA LEU A 34 11.38 -0.58 26.05
C LEU A 34 12.64 -0.57 25.17
N ALA A 35 13.23 0.61 25.07
CA ALA A 35 14.44 0.85 24.29
C ALA A 35 15.71 0.39 25.05
N PHE A 36 15.82 0.78 26.33
CA PHE A 36 16.95 0.47 27.20
C PHE A 36 16.48 -0.05 28.55
N ASP A 37 17.25 -0.97 29.13
CA ASP A 37 17.06 -1.46 30.48
C ASP A 37 17.45 -0.36 31.47
N LYS A 38 16.56 -0.08 32.43
CA LYS A 38 16.72 1.07 33.34
C LYS A 38 17.87 0.93 34.33
N PHE A 39 18.34 -0.29 34.59
CA PHE A 39 19.37 -0.56 35.58
C PHE A 39 20.75 -0.67 34.94
N THR A 40 20.81 -1.28 33.75
CA THR A 40 22.07 -1.55 33.04
C THR A 40 22.37 -0.53 31.95
N GLY A 41 21.37 0.22 31.48
CA GLY A 41 21.49 1.16 30.36
C GLY A 41 21.68 0.48 29.00
N ARG A 42 21.64 -0.85 28.94
CA ARG A 42 21.82 -1.63 27.70
C ARG A 42 20.52 -1.79 26.94
N GLY A 43 20.61 -2.05 25.64
CA GLY A 43 19.46 -2.35 24.80
C GLY A 43 18.68 -3.57 25.32
N VAL A 44 17.35 -3.48 25.34
CA VAL A 44 16.49 -4.56 25.82
C VAL A 44 16.31 -5.63 24.74
N ASP A 45 16.26 -6.89 25.17
CA ASP A 45 15.94 -8.02 24.31
C ASP A 45 14.54 -7.87 23.67
N GLY A 46 14.49 -8.00 22.34
CA GLY A 46 13.29 -7.75 21.54
C GLY A 46 12.88 -6.28 21.46
N GLY A 47 13.68 -5.36 22.00
CA GLY A 47 13.46 -3.91 21.94
C GLY A 47 14.04 -3.26 20.69
N LEU A 48 13.94 -1.93 20.58
CA LEU A 48 14.45 -1.20 19.42
C LEU A 48 15.99 -1.20 19.32
N HIS A 49 16.69 -1.24 20.47
CA HIS A 49 18.16 -1.29 20.54
C HIS A 49 18.69 -2.69 20.82
N ASP A 50 17.96 -3.72 20.40
CA ASP A 50 18.41 -5.10 20.52
C ASP A 50 19.76 -5.30 19.80
N VAL A 51 20.70 -5.96 20.48
CA VAL A 51 22.07 -6.23 20.01
C VAL A 51 22.14 -7.06 18.72
N ASN A 52 21.04 -7.72 18.32
CA ASN A 52 20.94 -8.40 17.02
C ASN A 52 20.86 -7.42 15.85
N PHE A 53 20.38 -6.19 16.05
CA PHE A 53 20.32 -5.16 14.99
C PHE A 53 21.65 -4.43 14.80
N GLY A 54 22.58 -4.62 15.74
CA GLY A 54 23.83 -3.90 15.83
C GLY A 54 24.07 -3.46 17.27
N VAL A 55 25.30 -3.08 17.57
CA VAL A 55 25.68 -2.55 18.89
C VAL A 55 25.98 -1.07 18.78
N ILE A 56 25.93 -0.36 19.91
CA ILE A 56 26.30 1.05 20.01
C ILE A 56 27.57 1.20 20.87
N GLY A 57 27.81 0.27 21.80
CA GLY A 57 28.98 0.30 22.67
C GLY A 57 30.24 -0.26 21.99
N TYR A 58 31.37 0.45 22.13
CA TYR A 58 32.67 0.03 21.60
C TYR A 58 33.18 -1.32 22.13
N SER A 59 32.73 -1.74 23.32
CA SER A 59 33.11 -3.02 23.94
C SER A 59 32.07 -4.12 23.75
N GLU A 60 31.03 -3.88 22.96
CA GLU A 60 29.97 -4.83 22.68
C GLU A 60 30.15 -5.44 21.28
N THR A 61 29.62 -6.65 21.10
CA THR A 61 29.63 -7.37 19.83
C THR A 61 28.20 -7.66 19.40
N CYS A 62 27.90 -7.48 18.11
CA CYS A 62 26.59 -7.78 17.57
C CYS A 62 26.24 -9.26 17.74
N ALA A 63 25.08 -9.56 18.31
CA ALA A 63 24.65 -10.93 18.54
C ALA A 63 24.33 -11.70 17.24
N HIS A 64 24.09 -11.00 16.13
CA HIS A 64 23.76 -11.61 14.85
C HIS A 64 25.00 -11.93 14.01
N CYS A 65 25.89 -10.96 13.77
CA CYS A 65 27.07 -11.15 12.92
C CYS A 65 28.38 -11.38 13.70
N GLY A 66 28.40 -11.17 15.02
CA GLY A 66 29.58 -11.31 15.85
C GLY A 66 30.64 -10.21 15.70
N MET A 67 30.39 -9.21 14.84
CA MET A 67 31.30 -8.08 14.63
C MET A 67 31.12 -7.00 15.70
N ASP A 68 32.16 -6.19 15.90
CA ASP A 68 32.14 -5.07 16.83
C ASP A 68 31.36 -3.85 16.28
N PHE A 69 31.33 -2.77 17.05
CA PHE A 69 30.70 -1.50 16.66
C PHE A 69 31.22 -0.91 15.34
N THR A 70 32.48 -1.15 15.00
CA THR A 70 33.15 -0.52 13.86
C THR A 70 32.87 -1.28 12.56
N ASP A 71 32.87 -2.60 12.63
CA ASP A 71 32.75 -3.47 11.46
C ASP A 71 31.31 -3.95 11.19
N CYS A 72 30.41 -3.83 12.16
CA CYS A 72 29.02 -4.24 11.99
C CYS A 72 28.28 -3.30 11.02
N PRO A 73 27.71 -3.80 9.90
CA PRO A 73 26.96 -2.97 8.95
C PRO A 73 25.56 -2.58 9.46
N GLY A 74 25.13 -3.13 10.60
CA GLY A 74 23.76 -3.09 11.06
C GLY A 74 22.86 -4.10 10.35
N HIS A 75 21.80 -4.53 11.03
CA HIS A 75 20.90 -5.56 10.54
C HIS A 75 19.44 -5.14 10.67
N CYS A 76 18.64 -5.45 9.65
CA CYS A 76 17.25 -5.06 9.64
C CYS A 76 16.43 -5.88 10.65
N GLY A 77 15.66 -5.18 11.48
CA GLY A 77 14.54 -5.74 12.23
C GLY A 77 13.22 -5.59 11.48
N HIS A 78 12.14 -6.12 12.05
CA HIS A 78 10.79 -5.80 11.62
C HIS A 78 9.84 -5.65 12.81
N ILE A 79 8.79 -4.86 12.60
CA ILE A 79 7.64 -4.76 13.48
C ILE A 79 6.46 -5.38 12.73
N GLU A 80 5.81 -6.34 13.34
CA GLU A 80 4.60 -6.95 12.80
C GLU A 80 3.39 -6.14 13.26
N PHE A 81 2.64 -5.56 12.32
CA PHE A 81 1.41 -4.85 12.65
C PHE A 81 0.26 -5.83 12.88
N SER A 82 -0.61 -5.52 13.85
CA SER A 82 -1.80 -6.32 14.13
C SER A 82 -2.86 -6.23 13.04
N LYS A 83 -2.84 -5.13 12.25
CA LYS A 83 -3.76 -4.89 11.13
C LYS A 83 -2.97 -4.30 9.95
N PRO A 84 -3.45 -4.46 8.70
CA PRO A 84 -2.86 -3.79 7.55
C PRO A 84 -2.87 -2.27 7.74
N VAL A 85 -1.73 -1.63 7.49
CA VAL A 85 -1.57 -0.18 7.55
C VAL A 85 -1.21 0.35 6.17
N PHE A 86 -1.82 1.46 5.76
CA PHE A 86 -1.49 2.10 4.50
C PHE A 86 -0.13 2.79 4.58
N ASN A 87 0.66 2.68 3.51
CA ASN A 87 1.87 3.48 3.38
C ASN A 87 1.46 4.96 3.16
N PRO A 88 1.80 5.89 4.08
CA PRO A 88 1.37 7.28 3.99
C PRO A 88 1.91 7.98 2.74
N PHE A 89 3.10 7.59 2.25
CA PHE A 89 3.69 8.16 1.03
C PHE A 89 3.01 7.69 -0.25
N MET A 90 2.28 6.56 -0.20
CA MET A 90 1.56 6.01 -1.34
C MET A 90 0.06 6.29 -1.29
N PHE A 91 -0.39 7.07 -0.29
CA PHE A 91 -1.80 7.24 -0.01
C PHE A 91 -2.56 7.89 -1.16
N ASP A 92 -1.96 8.86 -1.86
CA ASP A 92 -2.60 9.51 -3.02
C ASP A 92 -2.82 8.55 -4.19
N VAL A 93 -1.85 7.66 -4.44
CA VAL A 93 -1.95 6.63 -5.48
C VAL A 93 -3.01 5.61 -5.07
N LEU A 94 -2.97 5.15 -3.83
CA LEU A 94 -3.98 4.25 -3.27
C LEU A 94 -5.38 4.85 -3.39
N TYR A 95 -5.57 6.12 -3.03
CA TYR A 95 -6.85 6.81 -3.13
C TYR A 95 -7.38 6.82 -4.57
N LYS A 96 -6.53 7.11 -5.56
CA LYS A 96 -6.90 7.05 -6.99
C LYS A 96 -7.29 5.63 -7.40
N ILE A 97 -6.52 4.63 -6.99
CA ILE A 97 -6.80 3.20 -7.26
C ILE A 97 -8.15 2.80 -6.66
N VAL A 98 -8.37 3.02 -5.37
CA VAL A 98 -9.62 2.65 -4.68
C VAL A 98 -10.83 3.34 -5.31
N LYS A 99 -10.69 4.62 -5.71
CA LYS A 99 -11.73 5.38 -6.39
C LYS A 99 -12.08 4.84 -7.79
N SER A 100 -11.15 4.14 -8.43
CA SER A 100 -11.30 3.61 -9.79
C SER A 100 -12.10 2.31 -9.88
N PHE A 101 -12.39 1.64 -8.75
CA PHE A 101 -13.16 0.41 -8.72
C PHE A 101 -14.63 0.64 -8.37
N CYS A 102 -15.49 -0.20 -8.95
CA CYS A 102 -16.84 -0.40 -8.44
C CYS A 102 -16.80 -1.31 -7.20
N PHE A 103 -17.38 -0.87 -6.08
CA PHE A 103 -17.45 -1.68 -4.85
C PHE A 103 -18.48 -2.80 -4.89
N GLY A 104 -19.31 -2.88 -5.94
CA GLY A 104 -20.26 -3.99 -6.14
C GLY A 104 -19.64 -5.16 -6.90
N CYS A 105 -18.98 -4.88 -8.03
CA CYS A 105 -18.40 -5.93 -8.89
C CYS A 105 -16.87 -5.99 -8.86
N PHE A 106 -16.19 -5.11 -8.13
CA PHE A 106 -14.73 -5.01 -8.00
C PHE A 106 -13.98 -4.88 -9.33
N ARG A 107 -14.66 -4.35 -10.37
CA ARG A 107 -14.05 -4.04 -11.66
C ARG A 107 -13.71 -2.56 -11.75
N LEU A 108 -12.62 -2.26 -12.45
CA LEU A 108 -12.20 -0.91 -12.79
C LEU A 108 -13.25 -0.25 -13.70
N TYR A 109 -13.53 1.02 -13.47
CA TYR A 109 -14.33 1.83 -14.38
C TYR A 109 -13.58 2.05 -15.70
N SER A 110 -14.31 1.97 -16.82
CA SER A 110 -13.78 2.32 -18.13
C SER A 110 -13.46 3.82 -18.16
N ALA A 111 -12.20 4.14 -18.45
CA ALA A 111 -11.72 5.48 -18.73
C ALA A 111 -10.98 5.46 -20.08
N GLU A 112 -10.91 6.61 -20.74
CA GLU A 112 -10.16 6.75 -21.99
C GLU A 112 -8.68 6.42 -21.75
N TYR A 113 -8.05 5.78 -22.73
CA TYR A 113 -6.65 5.34 -22.71
C TYR A 113 -6.29 4.31 -21.63
N LEU A 114 -7.08 4.12 -20.58
CA LEU A 114 -6.72 3.28 -19.44
C LEU A 114 -6.57 1.81 -19.84
N ALA A 115 -7.54 1.26 -20.59
CA ALA A 115 -7.46 -0.14 -21.05
C ALA A 115 -6.26 -0.35 -21.99
N SER A 116 -6.03 0.59 -22.90
CA SER A 116 -4.95 0.56 -23.89
C SER A 116 -3.57 0.69 -23.22
N ALA A 117 -3.42 1.61 -22.26
CA ALA A 117 -2.19 1.79 -21.48
C ALA A 117 -1.87 0.57 -20.61
N LEU A 118 -2.86 0.01 -19.91
CA LEU A 118 -2.67 -1.20 -19.11
C LEU A 118 -2.26 -2.40 -19.97
N TYR A 119 -2.84 -2.53 -21.16
CA TYR A 119 -2.46 -3.57 -22.11
C TYR A 119 -1.00 -3.45 -22.55
N LEU A 120 -0.55 -2.24 -22.92
CA LEU A 120 0.86 -2.00 -23.28
C LEU A 120 1.83 -2.21 -22.12
N LEU A 121 1.36 -2.03 -20.88
CA LEU A 121 2.09 -2.40 -19.66
C LEU A 121 2.10 -3.91 -19.35
N GLY A 122 1.47 -4.73 -20.20
CA GLY A 122 1.43 -6.19 -20.07
C GLY A 122 0.31 -6.72 -19.17
N ALA A 123 -0.71 -5.92 -18.87
CA ALA A 123 -1.86 -6.40 -18.09
C ALA A 123 -2.67 -7.44 -18.89
N PRO A 124 -3.16 -8.51 -18.25
CA PRO A 124 -3.95 -9.53 -18.94
C PRO A 124 -5.30 -8.95 -19.39
N VAL A 125 -5.71 -9.28 -20.62
CA VAL A 125 -6.94 -8.76 -21.26
C VAL A 125 -8.19 -9.02 -20.42
N SER A 126 -8.23 -10.13 -19.69
CA SER A 126 -9.35 -10.49 -18.80
C SER A 126 -9.57 -9.52 -17.63
N LYS A 127 -8.55 -8.74 -17.25
CA LYS A 127 -8.59 -7.78 -16.14
C LYS A 127 -8.75 -6.33 -16.59
N LEU A 128 -8.89 -6.06 -17.89
CA LEU A 128 -8.96 -4.69 -18.40
C LEU A 128 -10.33 -4.03 -18.13
N PRO A 129 -10.36 -2.70 -17.90
CA PRO A 129 -11.58 -1.93 -17.66
C PRO A 129 -12.47 -1.71 -18.92
N GLY A 130 -12.52 -2.66 -19.84
CA GLY A 130 -13.27 -2.56 -21.08
C GLY A 130 -12.45 -2.99 -22.30
N LYS A 131 -13.01 -2.72 -23.48
CA LYS A 131 -12.33 -3.02 -24.76
C LYS A 131 -11.30 -1.94 -25.06
N MET A 132 -10.13 -2.36 -25.52
CA MET A 132 -9.11 -1.45 -26.02
C MET A 132 -9.54 -0.92 -27.38
N LYS A 133 -9.20 0.34 -27.67
CA LYS A 133 -9.44 0.95 -28.99
C LYS A 133 -8.14 0.96 -29.77
N ALA A 134 -8.18 0.52 -31.03
CA ALA A 134 -7.00 0.45 -31.88
C ALA A 134 -6.31 1.81 -32.09
N LEU A 135 -7.08 2.91 -32.14
CA LEU A 135 -6.55 4.27 -32.24
C LEU A 135 -5.75 4.65 -31.00
N GLU A 136 -6.30 4.40 -29.80
CA GLU A 136 -5.60 4.69 -28.54
C GLU A 136 -4.31 3.87 -28.41
N ILE A 137 -4.30 2.61 -28.85
CA ILE A 137 -3.07 1.81 -28.84
C ILE A 137 -2.00 2.46 -29.72
N LYS A 138 -2.34 2.84 -30.96
CA LYS A 138 -1.41 3.49 -31.89
C LYS A 138 -0.85 4.82 -31.35
N GLU A 139 -1.65 5.59 -30.63
CA GLU A 139 -1.21 6.85 -30.03
C GLU A 139 -0.26 6.64 -28.84
N LEU A 140 -0.35 5.49 -28.18
CA LEU A 140 0.49 5.14 -27.04
C LEU A 140 1.72 4.30 -27.41
N GLU A 141 1.73 3.72 -28.61
CA GLU A 141 2.86 2.99 -29.17
C GLU A 141 4.10 3.92 -29.26
N GLY A 142 5.16 3.58 -28.52
CA GLY A 142 6.40 4.35 -28.47
C GLY A 142 6.64 5.15 -27.19
N LEU A 143 5.64 5.25 -26.30
CA LEU A 143 5.83 5.83 -24.97
C LEU A 143 6.67 4.91 -24.06
N SER A 144 7.42 5.52 -23.14
CA SER A 144 8.14 4.77 -22.12
C SER A 144 7.17 4.07 -21.16
N GLY A 145 7.62 3.00 -20.51
CA GLY A 145 6.82 2.33 -19.48
C GLY A 145 6.42 3.27 -18.33
N ASP A 146 7.22 4.30 -18.03
CA ASP A 146 6.92 5.28 -16.99
C ASP A 146 5.83 6.26 -17.43
N ASP A 147 5.87 6.73 -18.68
CA ASP A 147 4.83 7.59 -19.23
C ASP A 147 3.48 6.87 -19.28
N LEU A 148 3.49 5.60 -19.69
CA LEU A 148 2.30 4.75 -19.68
C LEU A 148 1.73 4.58 -18.27
N ARG A 149 2.59 4.39 -17.25
CA ARG A 149 2.16 4.29 -15.84
C ARG A 149 1.56 5.61 -15.35
N GLN A 150 2.20 6.73 -15.63
CA GLN A 150 1.69 8.05 -15.25
C GLN A 150 0.34 8.33 -15.91
N LEU A 151 0.19 8.00 -17.19
CA LEU A 151 -1.07 8.10 -17.91
C LEU A 151 -2.15 7.21 -17.29
N ALA A 152 -1.84 5.95 -16.97
CA ALA A 152 -2.77 5.03 -16.32
C ALA A 152 -3.22 5.58 -14.95
N ILE A 153 -2.27 5.99 -14.09
CA ILE A 153 -2.57 6.55 -12.76
C ILE A 153 -3.43 7.81 -12.85
N ARG A 154 -3.18 8.68 -13.86
CA ARG A 154 -3.99 9.87 -14.10
C ARG A 154 -5.44 9.51 -14.44
N ASN A 155 -5.64 8.51 -15.30
CA ASN A 155 -6.97 8.08 -15.74
C ASN A 155 -7.73 7.23 -14.69
N LEU A 156 -7.04 6.61 -13.72
CA LEU A 156 -7.70 5.93 -12.59
C LEU A 156 -8.53 6.89 -11.71
N ALA A 157 -8.25 8.20 -11.75
CA ALA A 157 -8.93 9.18 -10.90
C ALA A 157 -10.40 9.50 -11.30
N THR A 158 -10.87 9.05 -12.48
CA THR A 158 -12.20 9.38 -13.00
C THR A 158 -13.26 8.42 -12.46
N ARG A 159 -13.99 8.82 -11.41
CA ARG A 159 -15.14 8.05 -10.93
C ARG A 159 -16.45 8.58 -11.53
N PRO A 160 -17.28 7.73 -12.14
CA PRO A 160 -18.62 8.14 -12.54
C PRO A 160 -19.49 8.42 -11.31
N ARG A 161 -20.21 9.54 -11.30
CA ARG A 161 -21.29 9.80 -10.31
C ARG A 161 -22.57 9.01 -10.62
N ALA A 162 -22.59 8.28 -11.72
CA ALA A 162 -23.67 7.40 -12.14
C ALA A 162 -23.46 5.97 -11.60
N PRO A 163 -24.51 5.14 -11.52
CA PRO A 163 -24.40 3.72 -11.19
C PRO A 163 -23.41 2.98 -12.11
N CYS A 164 -22.88 1.87 -11.62
CA CYS A 164 -21.96 1.05 -12.39
C CYS A 164 -22.63 0.53 -13.67
N LYS A 165 -22.02 0.78 -14.83
CA LYS A 165 -22.53 0.28 -16.13
C LYS A 165 -22.45 -1.25 -16.27
N LEU A 166 -21.69 -1.94 -15.40
CA LEU A 166 -21.50 -3.39 -15.46
C LEU A 166 -22.46 -4.16 -14.55
N CYS A 167 -22.70 -3.67 -13.34
CA CYS A 167 -23.51 -4.38 -12.33
C CYS A 167 -24.67 -3.57 -11.75
N GLY A 168 -24.84 -2.31 -12.17
CA GLY A 168 -25.93 -1.45 -11.69
C GLY A 168 -25.77 -0.91 -10.26
N SER A 169 -24.76 -1.34 -9.51
CA SER A 169 -24.54 -0.88 -8.14
C SER A 169 -24.37 0.64 -8.06
N GLY A 170 -24.94 1.22 -7.01
CA GLY A 170 -24.82 2.65 -6.72
C GLY A 170 -23.35 3.08 -6.60
N SER A 171 -23.10 4.33 -6.97
CA SER A 171 -21.77 4.92 -6.81
C SER A 171 -21.56 5.40 -5.39
N TRP A 172 -20.32 5.33 -4.93
CA TRP A 172 -19.88 5.82 -3.62
C TRP A 172 -19.00 7.06 -3.81
N GLY A 173 -18.92 7.93 -2.83
CA GLY A 173 -17.92 8.97 -2.72
C GLY A 173 -16.83 8.45 -1.80
N LEU A 174 -15.58 8.78 -2.11
CA LEU A 174 -14.46 8.55 -1.22
C LEU A 174 -14.04 9.92 -0.70
N ARG A 175 -14.00 10.08 0.62
CA ARG A 175 -13.44 11.26 1.27
C ARG A 175 -12.26 10.84 2.13
N HIS A 176 -11.29 11.72 2.17
CA HIS A 176 -10.18 11.61 3.10
C HIS A 176 -10.51 12.38 4.36
N ILE A 177 -10.36 11.76 5.53
CA ILE A 177 -10.50 12.42 6.82
C ILE A 177 -9.12 12.47 7.48
N SER A 178 -8.72 13.67 7.93
CA SER A 178 -7.51 13.94 8.74
C SER A 178 -6.22 13.34 8.18
N LYS A 179 -6.12 13.26 6.87
CA LYS A 179 -5.02 12.64 6.14
C LYS A 179 -4.71 11.16 6.41
N GLN A 180 -5.55 10.45 7.16
CA GLN A 180 -5.25 9.10 7.64
C GLN A 180 -6.36 8.07 7.39
N GLN A 181 -7.58 8.52 7.09
CA GLN A 181 -8.73 7.64 6.93
C GLN A 181 -9.43 7.84 5.59
N LEU A 182 -9.82 6.73 4.97
CA LEU A 182 -10.67 6.71 3.78
C LEU A 182 -12.10 6.40 4.21
N VAL A 183 -13.01 7.34 3.98
CA VAL A 183 -14.44 7.15 4.25
C VAL A 183 -15.20 7.04 2.94
N LEU A 184 -15.89 5.91 2.80
CA LEU A 184 -16.82 5.64 1.71
C LEU A 184 -18.22 6.08 2.14
N HIS A 185 -18.93 6.79 1.26
CA HIS A 185 -20.34 7.13 1.48
C HIS A 185 -21.12 6.91 0.19
N PRO A 186 -22.39 6.48 0.21
CA PRO A 186 -23.17 6.42 -1.01
C PRO A 186 -23.29 7.82 -1.63
N ILE A 187 -23.17 7.92 -2.95
CA ILE A 187 -23.53 9.14 -3.68
C ILE A 187 -25.03 9.06 -3.87
N SER A 188 -25.77 10.00 -3.28
CA SER A 188 -27.18 10.17 -3.62
C SER A 188 -27.28 10.40 -5.12
N ILE A 189 -28.02 9.53 -5.79
CA ILE A 189 -28.40 9.73 -7.19
C ILE A 189 -29.36 10.91 -7.16
N ALA A 190 -28.84 12.13 -7.30
CA ALA A 190 -29.64 13.34 -7.28
C ALA A 190 -30.51 13.39 -8.53
N GLY A 191 -31.67 12.74 -8.45
CA GLY A 191 -32.83 12.93 -9.31
C GLY A 191 -34.01 13.30 -8.42
N GLY A 192 -34.28 14.60 -8.27
CA GLY A 192 -35.53 15.11 -7.72
C GLY A 192 -35.71 15.02 -6.20
N ASN A 193 -36.46 15.98 -5.65
CA ASN A 193 -36.84 16.06 -4.25
C ASN A 193 -37.51 14.78 -3.72
N ARG A 194 -37.41 14.59 -2.38
CA ARG A 194 -37.91 13.48 -1.51
C ARG A 194 -36.85 12.38 -1.35
N SER A 195 -36.24 12.12 -0.20
CA SER A 195 -36.73 12.17 1.17
C SER A 195 -35.53 12.19 2.13
N LYS A 196 -35.38 13.27 2.89
CA LYS A 196 -34.28 13.50 3.86
C LYS A 196 -34.48 12.78 5.21
N ALA A 197 -35.38 11.80 5.32
CA ALA A 197 -35.89 11.35 6.61
C ALA A 197 -35.60 9.88 6.99
N ARG A 198 -34.89 9.07 6.18
CA ARG A 198 -34.77 7.62 6.47
C ARG A 198 -33.35 7.05 6.61
N MET A 199 -32.30 7.80 6.29
CA MET A 199 -30.92 7.26 6.31
C MET A 199 -30.10 7.58 7.57
N LYS A 200 -30.66 8.29 8.56
CA LYS A 200 -29.91 8.62 9.78
C LYS A 200 -29.93 7.49 10.83
N GLU A 201 -30.95 6.62 10.81
CA GLU A 201 -31.09 5.55 11.81
C GLU A 201 -30.30 4.27 11.44
N GLU A 202 -30.16 3.91 10.17
CA GLU A 202 -29.52 2.63 9.79
C GLU A 202 -27.97 2.66 9.82
N LEU A 203 -27.32 3.84 9.94
CA LEU A 203 -25.85 3.96 9.91
C LEU A 203 -25.20 3.99 11.30
N GLU A 204 -25.98 4.23 12.36
CA GLU A 204 -25.45 4.25 13.74
C GLU A 204 -25.44 2.85 14.37
N GLU A 205 -26.30 1.91 13.94
CA GLU A 205 -26.33 0.53 14.46
C GLU A 205 -25.26 -0.38 13.84
N ASP A 206 -24.85 -0.17 12.58
CA ASP A 206 -23.92 -1.09 11.88
C ASP A 206 -22.44 -0.87 12.27
N CYS A 207 -22.13 0.27 12.92
CA CYS A 207 -20.76 0.62 13.33
C CYS A 207 -20.41 0.09 14.73
N SER A 208 -21.40 -0.21 15.59
CA SER A 208 -21.19 -0.86 16.89
C SER A 208 -20.78 -2.32 16.73
N ASP A 209 -21.36 -3.05 15.77
CA ASP A 209 -21.13 -4.50 15.61
C ASP A 209 -19.74 -4.84 15.06
N LEU A 210 -19.12 -3.93 14.30
CA LEU A 210 -17.75 -4.11 13.78
C LEU A 210 -16.65 -3.89 14.85
N LEU A 211 -16.99 -3.28 15.99
CA LEU A 211 -16.05 -3.03 17.09
C LEU A 211 -16.09 -4.10 18.17
N GLU A 212 -17.13 -4.93 18.25
CA GLU A 212 -17.24 -5.98 19.26
C GLU A 212 -16.52 -7.30 18.91
N GLY A 213 -16.19 -7.53 17.63
CA GLY A 213 -15.45 -8.73 17.17
C GLY A 213 -13.93 -8.67 17.34
N CYS A 214 -13.41 -7.65 18.03
CA CYS A 214 -11.98 -7.47 18.29
C CYS A 214 -11.73 -7.39 19.80
N LYS A 215 -11.98 -8.51 20.50
CA LYS A 215 -11.43 -8.80 21.83
C LYS A 215 -10.60 -10.07 21.74
#